data_AF-A0AA85B8P7-F1
#
_entry.id   AF-A0AA85B8P7-F1
#
_cell.length_a   1.000
_cell.length_b   1.000
_cell.length_c   1.000
_cell.angle_alpha   90.00
_cell.angle_beta   90.00
_cell.angle_gamma   90.00
#
_symmetry.space_group_name_H-M   'P 1'
#
loop_
_entity.id
_entity.type
_entity.pdbx_description
1 polymer ?
#
loop_
_entity_poly.entity_id
_entity_poly.type
_entity_poly.pdbx_seq_one_letter_code
_entity_poly.pdbx_strand_id
1 'polypeptide(L)'
;MAEEYAKQKNISTTDASNEIKNKIISTSGPKSHGATQASKDSATSRLTDVKGYTGSHKERFDTETGKGKGIEGREYVMDEKAASGYVGGYKGQNTYDKTH
;
A
#
# COMPACT_ATOMS: atom_id res chain seq x y z
N MET A 1 1.33 28.16 18.04
CA MET A 1 1.56 26.94 18.85
C MET A 1 2.71 27.12 19.86
N ALA A 2 3.97 27.00 19.49
CA ALA A 2 5.08 27.12 20.46
C ALA A 2 5.22 28.55 21.04
N GLU A 3 5.03 29.58 20.22
CA GLU A 3 5.10 30.99 20.65
C GLU A 3 3.96 31.39 21.60
N GLU A 4 2.74 30.90 21.36
CA GLU A 4 1.59 31.16 22.24
C GLU A 4 1.73 30.44 23.57
N TYR A 5 2.20 29.19 23.54
CA TYR A 5 2.51 28.42 24.74
C TYR A 5 3.64 29.06 25.56
N ALA A 6 4.67 29.59 24.88
CA ALA A 6 5.75 30.36 25.49
C ALA A 6 5.25 31.62 26.21
N LYS A 7 4.37 32.40 25.54
CA LYS A 7 3.73 33.58 26.12
C LYS A 7 2.85 33.24 27.32
N GLN A 8 2.11 32.13 27.26
CA GLN A 8 1.19 31.71 28.32
C GLN A 8 1.90 31.16 29.55
N LYS A 9 3.07 30.51 29.37
CA LYS A 9 3.89 29.94 30.46
C LYS A 9 5.08 30.81 30.88
N ASN A 10 5.30 31.97 30.26
CA ASN A 10 6.49 32.82 30.48
C ASN A 10 7.81 32.05 30.35
N ILE A 11 7.93 31.22 29.32
CA ILE A 11 9.15 30.45 29.01
C ILE A 11 9.66 30.84 27.61
N SER A 12 10.94 30.55 27.33
CA SER A 12 11.50 30.82 26.01
C SER A 12 10.80 29.99 24.91
N THR A 13 10.75 30.52 23.69
CA THR A 13 10.13 29.81 22.56
C THR A 13 10.78 28.45 22.28
N THR A 14 12.10 28.35 22.53
CA THR A 14 12.86 27.11 22.39
C THR A 14 12.47 26.09 23.46
N ASP A 15 12.34 26.50 24.71
CA ASP A 15 11.94 25.61 25.82
C ASP A 15 10.49 25.14 25.67
N ALA A 16 9.60 26.04 25.22
CA ALA A 16 8.23 25.72 24.87
C ALA A 16 8.14 24.62 23.80
N SER A 17 8.96 24.73 22.74
CA SER A 17 8.99 23.72 21.68
C SER A 17 9.45 22.35 22.18
N ASN A 18 10.42 22.32 23.10
CA ASN A 18 10.93 21.10 23.69
C ASN A 18 9.92 20.48 24.65
N GLU A 19 9.22 21.27 25.46
CA GLU A 19 8.17 20.78 26.37
C GLU A 19 7.00 20.18 25.58
N ILE A 20 6.59 20.81 24.48
CA ILE A 20 5.53 20.29 23.60
C ILE A 20 5.95 18.95 22.98
N LYS A 21 7.17 18.86 22.45
CA LYS A 21 7.70 17.59 21.90
C LYS A 21 7.73 16.49 22.96
N ASN A 22 8.23 16.80 24.15
CA ASN A 22 8.30 15.83 25.26
C ASN A 22 6.91 15.37 25.69
N LYS A 23 5.91 16.26 25.71
CA LYS A 23 4.51 15.90 25.99
C LYS A 23 3.93 14.98 24.92
N ILE A 24 4.18 15.26 23.65
CA ILE A 24 3.71 14.42 22.55
C ILE A 24 4.34 13.02 22.61
N ILE A 25 5.64 12.94 22.91
CA ILE A 25 6.36 11.66 23.03
C ILE A 25 5.93 10.86 24.27
N SER A 26 5.67 11.53 25.40
CA SER A 26 5.23 10.86 26.63
C SER A 26 3.78 10.39 26.55
N THR A 27 2.94 11.05 25.75
CA THR A 27 1.64 10.49 25.35
C THR A 27 1.84 9.39 24.31
N SER A 28 1.16 8.26 24.46
CA SER A 28 1.29 7.05 23.63
C SER A 28 0.83 7.19 22.16
N GLY A 29 0.93 8.37 21.57
CA GLY A 29 0.33 8.73 20.28
C GLY A 29 -1.20 8.92 20.37
N PRO A 30 -1.83 9.37 19.27
CA PRO A 30 -3.28 9.52 19.20
C PRO A 30 -3.95 8.15 19.35
N LYS A 31 -4.71 7.95 20.43
CA LYS A 31 -5.53 6.76 20.63
C LYS A 31 -6.85 6.92 19.87
N SER A 32 -7.20 5.93 19.06
CA SER A 32 -8.52 5.88 18.43
C SER A 32 -9.56 5.47 19.47
N HIS A 33 -10.34 6.44 19.97
CA HIS A 33 -11.46 6.18 20.88
C HIS A 33 -12.72 5.84 20.08
N GLY A 34 -13.39 4.74 20.44
CA GLY A 34 -14.67 4.33 19.83
C GLY A 34 -14.56 3.65 18.47
N ALA A 35 -13.36 3.27 18.04
CA ALA A 35 -13.20 2.49 16.81
C ALA A 35 -13.74 1.06 16.98
N THR A 36 -14.51 0.61 15.99
CA THR A 36 -14.97 -0.76 15.87
C THR A 36 -13.75 -1.69 15.75
N GLN A 37 -13.68 -2.71 16.60
CA GLN A 37 -12.63 -3.72 16.53
C GLN A 37 -12.82 -4.59 15.29
N ALA A 38 -11.72 -5.08 14.71
CA ALA A 38 -11.79 -6.05 13.64
C ALA A 38 -12.47 -7.33 14.15
N SER A 39 -13.49 -7.80 13.43
CA SER A 39 -14.16 -9.08 13.72
C SER A 39 -13.16 -10.22 13.58
N LYS A 40 -13.07 -11.09 14.59
CA LYS A 40 -12.23 -12.30 14.59
C LYS A 40 -13.04 -13.57 14.33
N ASP A 41 -14.29 -13.43 13.88
CA ASP A 41 -15.14 -14.59 13.60
C ASP A 41 -14.61 -15.37 12.38
N SER A 42 -14.71 -16.69 12.48
CA SER A 42 -14.28 -17.65 11.46
C SER A 42 -14.98 -17.43 10.12
N ALA A 43 -16.26 -17.04 10.13
CA ALA A 43 -17.01 -16.76 8.92
C ALA A 43 -16.46 -15.50 8.21
N THR A 44 -16.25 -14.41 8.96
CA THR A 44 -15.65 -13.19 8.42
C THR A 44 -14.23 -13.44 7.91
N SER A 45 -13.42 -14.22 8.65
CA SER A 45 -12.06 -14.56 8.24
C SER A 45 -12.00 -15.31 6.91
N ARG A 46 -12.96 -16.20 6.64
CA ARG A 46 -13.03 -16.92 5.34
C ARG A 46 -13.50 -16.01 4.21
N LEU A 47 -14.45 -15.13 4.49
CA LEU A 47 -14.96 -14.17 3.50
C LEU A 47 -13.94 -13.10 3.11
N THR A 48 -12.98 -12.80 3.99
CA THR A 48 -11.93 -11.81 3.74
C THR A 48 -10.55 -12.43 3.46
N ASP A 49 -10.47 -13.74 3.21
CA ASP A 49 -9.20 -14.39 2.88
C ASP A 49 -8.81 -14.15 1.42
N VAL A 50 -7.79 -13.31 1.24
CA VAL A 50 -7.29 -12.91 -0.08
C VAL A 50 -6.27 -13.89 -0.67
N LYS A 51 -5.86 -14.92 0.09
CA LYS A 51 -4.94 -15.96 -0.40
C LYS A 51 -5.55 -16.81 -1.51
N GLY A 52 -6.88 -16.84 -1.61
CA GLY A 52 -7.62 -17.55 -2.65
C GLY A 52 -7.74 -16.80 -3.97
N TYR A 53 -7.21 -15.58 -4.09
CA TYR A 53 -7.33 -14.80 -5.32
C TYR A 53 -6.51 -15.40 -6.47
N THR A 54 -7.19 -15.67 -7.58
CA THR A 54 -6.61 -16.26 -8.80
C THR A 54 -7.01 -15.46 -10.04
N GLY A 55 -6.34 -15.73 -11.17
CA GLY A 55 -6.60 -15.05 -12.44
C GLY A 55 -6.53 -13.53 -12.30
N SER A 56 -7.54 -12.84 -12.84
CA SER A 56 -7.61 -11.37 -12.85
C SER A 56 -7.63 -10.73 -11.45
N HIS A 57 -8.09 -11.45 -10.42
CA HIS A 57 -8.10 -10.91 -9.06
C HIS A 57 -6.69 -10.81 -8.47
N LYS A 58 -5.77 -11.71 -8.85
CA LYS A 58 -4.37 -11.67 -8.40
C LYS A 58 -3.61 -10.47 -9.00
N GLU A 59 -3.95 -10.12 -10.24
CA GLU A 59 -3.40 -8.93 -10.89
C GLU A 59 -3.93 -7.65 -10.23
N ARG A 60 -5.19 -7.64 -9.79
CA ARG A 60 -5.86 -6.45 -9.24
C ARG A 60 -5.63 -6.21 -7.76
N PHE A 61 -5.36 -7.25 -6.97
CA PHE A 61 -5.28 -7.18 -5.51
C PHE A 61 -3.98 -7.77 -4.98
N ASP A 62 -3.49 -7.20 -3.89
CA ASP A 62 -2.36 -7.73 -3.13
C ASP A 62 -2.79 -8.99 -2.35
N THR A 63 -2.05 -10.07 -2.51
CA THR A 63 -2.30 -11.37 -1.86
C THR A 63 -1.98 -11.37 -0.38
N GLU A 64 -1.20 -10.42 0.13
CA GLU A 64 -0.85 -10.32 1.55
C GLU A 64 -1.81 -9.41 2.31
N THR A 65 -2.12 -8.24 1.75
CA THR A 65 -2.96 -7.25 2.43
C THR A 65 -4.40 -7.19 1.94
N GLY A 66 -4.70 -7.77 0.78
CA GLY A 66 -6.01 -7.71 0.14
C GLY A 66 -6.36 -6.35 -0.46
N LYS A 67 -5.45 -5.37 -0.36
CA LYS A 67 -5.65 -4.04 -0.92
C LYS A 67 -5.56 -4.08 -2.43
N GLY A 68 -6.39 -3.28 -3.10
CA GLY A 68 -6.32 -3.13 -4.54
C GLY A 68 -5.00 -2.46 -4.96
N LYS A 69 -4.34 -3.00 -5.98
CA LYS A 69 -3.12 -2.45 -6.60
C LYS A 69 -3.39 -1.22 -7.48
N GLY A 70 -4.64 -0.75 -7.55
CA GLY A 70 -5.00 0.47 -8.27
C GLY A 70 -4.87 0.33 -9.79
N ILE A 71 -4.23 1.31 -10.42
CA ILE A 71 -4.02 1.34 -11.88
C ILE A 71 -3.06 0.22 -12.30
N GLU A 72 -1.98 0.01 -11.54
CA GLU A 72 -0.98 -1.02 -11.81
C GLU A 72 -1.60 -2.42 -11.95
N GLY A 73 -2.58 -2.74 -11.10
CA GLY A 73 -3.28 -4.03 -11.19
C GLY A 73 -4.40 -4.12 -12.24
N ARG A 74 -4.70 -3.01 -12.93
CA ARG A 74 -5.70 -2.94 -14.00
C ARG A 74 -5.10 -2.67 -15.37
N GLU A 75 -3.87 -2.19 -15.42
CA GLU A 75 -3.13 -1.97 -16.64
C GLU A 75 -2.65 -3.30 -17.20
N TYR A 76 -2.86 -3.49 -18.49
CA TYR A 76 -2.36 -4.66 -19.19
C TYR A 76 -0.92 -4.38 -19.60
N VAL A 77 0.04 -4.75 -18.75
CA VAL A 77 1.46 -4.68 -19.12
C VAL A 77 1.71 -5.76 -20.16
N MET A 78 1.75 -5.36 -21.43
CA MET A 78 2.16 -6.22 -22.53
C MET A 78 3.60 -6.67 -22.29
N ASP A 79 3.89 -7.96 -22.43
CA ASP A 79 5.27 -8.42 -22.41
C ASP A 79 6.04 -7.81 -23.60
N GLU A 80 7.37 -7.67 -23.49
CA GLU A 80 8.20 -7.06 -24.55
C GLU A 80 8.02 -7.73 -25.93
N LYS A 81 7.69 -9.02 -25.96
CA LYS A 81 7.42 -9.80 -27.18
C LYS A 81 6.03 -9.49 -27.73
N ALA A 82 5.02 -9.34 -26.89
CA ALA A 82 3.69 -8.89 -27.27
C ALA A 82 3.70 -7.43 -27.76
N ALA A 83 4.53 -6.58 -27.16
CA ALA A 83 4.77 -5.21 -27.59
C ALA A 83 5.45 -5.14 -28.98
N SER A 84 6.29 -6.13 -29.32
CA SER A 84 6.92 -6.24 -30.66
C SER A 84 5.95 -6.68 -31.78
N GLY A 85 4.67 -6.90 -31.47
CA GLY A 85 3.67 -7.40 -32.43
C GLY A 85 3.84 -8.89 -32.75
N TYR A 86 4.69 -9.59 -32.00
CA TYR A 86 4.95 -11.00 -32.21
C TYR A 86 3.86 -11.84 -31.54
N VAL A 87 3.27 -12.77 -32.29
CA VAL A 87 2.18 -13.61 -31.79
C VAL A 87 2.70 -14.46 -30.63
N GLY A 88 2.15 -14.26 -29.43
CA GLY A 88 2.65 -14.90 -28.19
C GLY A 88 2.68 -16.44 -28.19
N GLY A 89 1.95 -17.09 -29.11
CA GLY A 89 1.97 -18.54 -29.30
C GLY A 89 3.01 -19.05 -30.31
N TYR A 90 3.66 -18.17 -31.07
CA TYR A 90 4.59 -18.55 -32.12
C TYR A 90 6.01 -18.71 -31.57
N LYS A 91 6.64 -19.86 -31.82
CA LYS A 91 7.96 -20.22 -31.28
C LYS A 91 9.10 -20.04 -32.30
N GLY A 92 8.80 -19.70 -33.54
CA GLY A 92 9.76 -19.54 -34.64
C GLY A 92 10.38 -18.15 -34.72
N GLN A 93 10.68 -17.51 -33.58
CA GLN A 93 11.26 -16.17 -33.59
C GLN A 93 12.72 -16.28 -34.00
N ASN A 94 13.15 -15.47 -34.97
CA ASN A 94 14.52 -15.44 -35.47
C ASN A 94 15.00 -16.74 -36.15
N THR A 95 14.09 -17.50 -36.79
CA THR A 95 14.44 -18.74 -37.52
C THR A 95 14.43 -18.58 -39.05
N TYR A 96 13.94 -17.47 -39.59
CA TYR A 96 13.84 -17.24 -41.03
C TYR A 96 15.21 -17.22 -41.71
N ASP A 97 16.13 -16.36 -41.25
CA ASP A 97 17.50 -16.20 -41.78
C ASP A 97 18.42 -17.43 -41.59
N LYS A 98 17.94 -18.46 -40.87
CA LYS A 98 18.68 -19.73 -40.67
C LYS A 98 18.34 -20.78 -41.71
N THR A 99 17.29 -20.55 -42.49
CA THR A 99 16.71 -21.55 -43.41
C THR A 99 16.58 -21.04 -44.85
N HIS A 100 16.85 -19.75 -45.07
CA HIS A 100 16.81 -19.04 -46.35
C HIS A 100 17.99 -18.06 -46.38
#